data_AF-A0A803NZV1-F1
#
_entry.id   AF-A0A803NZV1-F1
#
_cell.length_a   1.000
_cell.length_b   1.000
_cell.length_c   1.000
_cell.angle_alpha   90.00
_cell.angle_beta   90.00
_cell.angle_gamma   90.00
#
_symmetry.space_group_name_H-M   'P 1'
#
loop_
_entity.id
_entity.type
_entity.pdbx_description
1 polymer ?
#
loop_
_entity_poly.entity_id
_entity_poly.type
_entity_poly.pdbx_seq_one_letter_code
_entity_poly.pdbx_strand_id
1 'polypeptide(L)'
;MLTFKLLLAISIIKKWHTLQLDINNTFLNGDHHEEVYMTLPKSLIVPSSTCVDNNLIFQLHKSIYGLRQSSRQWYKKLSDALIREGFKQSHVDYALFTGSDDTYITLLVYVNDIIIIGPNLTLLH
;
A
#
# COMPACT_ATOMS: atom_id res chain seq x y z
N MET A 1 17.20 2.92 -0.11
CA MET A 1 16.44 4.16 -0.32
C MET A 1 17.06 5.30 0.48
N LEU A 2 17.39 6.45 -0.12
CA LEU A 2 18.06 7.57 0.55
C LEU A 2 17.14 8.26 1.56
N THR A 3 15.90 8.53 1.17
CA THR A 3 14.87 9.20 1.99
C THR A 3 14.62 8.49 3.30
N PHE A 4 14.56 7.15 3.28
CA PHE A 4 14.45 6.34 4.50
C PHE A 4 15.59 6.60 5.49
N LYS A 5 16.85 6.55 5.01
CA LYS A 5 18.03 6.80 5.85
C LYS A 5 18.02 8.22 6.40
N LEU A 6 17.62 9.19 5.59
CA LEU A 6 17.51 10.59 6.00
C LEU A 6 16.45 10.77 7.09
N LEU A 7 15.27 10.17 6.92
CA LEU A 7 14.20 10.23 7.90
C LEU A 7 14.59 9.60 9.23
N LEU A 8 15.27 8.45 9.20
CA LEU A 8 15.82 7.83 10.42
C LEU A 8 16.89 8.70 11.08
N ALA A 9 17.78 9.31 10.30
CA ALA A 9 18.78 10.22 10.86
C ALA A 9 18.10 11.43 11.51
N ILE A 10 17.08 12.02 10.86
CA ILE A 10 16.29 13.12 11.42
C ILE A 10 15.58 12.69 12.70
N SER A 11 14.96 11.50 12.73
CA SER A 11 14.25 11.03 13.92
C SER A 11 15.18 10.88 15.11
N ILE A 12 16.39 10.36 14.90
CA ILE A 12 17.42 10.27 15.95
C ILE A 12 17.87 11.67 16.41
N ILE A 13 18.23 12.56 15.47
CA ILE A 13 18.73 13.91 15.79
C ILE A 13 17.68 14.74 16.55
N LYS A 14 16.42 14.63 16.13
CA LYS A 14 15.29 15.38 16.71
C LYS A 14 14.65 14.68 17.90
N LYS A 15 15.11 13.47 18.25
CA LYS A 15 14.49 12.60 19.28
C LYS A 15 13.00 12.35 19.01
N TRP A 16 12.63 12.19 17.75
CA TRP A 16 11.28 11.85 17.34
C TRP A 16 11.04 10.34 17.44
N HIS A 17 9.78 9.98 17.63
CA HIS A 17 9.34 8.61 17.63
C HIS A 17 9.31 8.07 16.20
N THR A 18 9.54 6.76 16.06
CA THR A 18 9.48 6.05 14.78
C THR A 18 8.61 4.81 14.98
N LEU A 19 7.62 4.64 14.11
CA LEU A 19 6.74 3.48 14.05
C LEU A 19 6.80 2.88 12.65
N GLN A 20 6.68 1.56 12.56
CA GLN A 20 6.52 0.85 11.30
C GLN A 20 5.16 0.14 11.32
N LEU A 21 4.40 0.35 10.26
CA LEU A 21 3.16 -0.35 9.99
C LEU A 21 3.38 -1.24 8.78
N ASP A 22 2.91 -2.48 8.86
CA ASP A 22 2.81 -3.39 7.73
C ASP A 22 1.33 -3.63 7.44
N ILE A 23 0.89 -3.27 6.25
CA ILE A 23 -0.52 -3.41 5.85
C ILE A 23 -0.72 -4.81 5.27
N ASN A 24 -1.52 -5.60 5.97
CA ASN A 24 -1.94 -6.89 5.45
C ASN A 24 -2.83 -6.72 4.21
N ASN A 25 -2.64 -7.60 3.21
CA ASN A 25 -3.53 -7.72 2.06
C ASN A 25 -3.69 -6.43 1.23
N THR A 26 -2.69 -5.55 1.20
CA THR A 26 -2.69 -4.28 0.43
C THR A 26 -3.26 -4.38 -0.97
N PHE A 27 -2.86 -5.40 -1.72
CA PHE A 27 -3.26 -5.55 -3.12
C PHE A 27 -4.77 -5.78 -3.28
N LEU A 28 -5.42 -6.41 -2.29
CA LEU A 28 -6.88 -6.61 -2.30
C LEU A 28 -7.65 -5.30 -2.09
N ASN A 29 -6.98 -4.25 -1.60
CA ASN A 29 -7.59 -2.95 -1.34
C ASN A 29 -7.53 -2.04 -2.57
N GLY A 30 -6.65 -2.29 -3.54
CA GLY A 30 -6.55 -1.48 -4.76
C GLY A 30 -7.79 -1.60 -5.64
N ASP A 31 -8.28 -0.48 -6.17
CA ASP A 31 -9.46 -0.47 -7.03
C ASP A 31 -9.17 -1.20 -8.35
N HIS A 32 -10.11 -2.06 -8.76
CA HIS A 32 -10.00 -2.86 -9.97
C HIS A 32 -10.82 -2.18 -11.07
N HIS A 33 -10.14 -1.62 -12.05
CA HIS A 33 -10.79 -0.90 -13.18
C HIS A 33 -10.77 -1.69 -14.49
N GLU A 34 -10.00 -2.78 -14.56
CA GLU A 34 -9.84 -3.59 -15.77
C GLU A 34 -10.40 -4.99 -15.49
N GLU A 35 -11.06 -5.60 -16.47
CA GLU A 35 -11.49 -6.99 -16.34
C GLU A 35 -10.29 -7.92 -16.54
N VAL A 36 -9.79 -8.50 -15.44
CA VAL A 36 -8.70 -9.47 -15.51
C VAL A 36 -9.25 -10.88 -15.41
N TYR A 37 -8.93 -11.69 -16.42
CA TYR A 37 -9.22 -13.12 -16.42
C TYR A 37 -7.94 -13.91 -16.18
N MET A 38 -8.04 -15.02 -15.47
CA MET A 38 -6.95 -15.96 -15.27
C MET A 38 -7.38 -17.40 -15.54
N THR A 39 -6.43 -18.20 -16.00
CA THR A 39 -6.60 -19.65 -16.05
C THR A 39 -6.65 -20.21 -14.64
N LEU A 40 -7.43 -21.28 -14.46
CA LEU A 40 -7.47 -22.06 -13.23
C LEU A 40 -6.03 -22.40 -12.77
N PRO A 41 -5.65 -22.08 -11.51
CA PRO A 41 -4.38 -22.51 -10.96
C PRO A 41 -4.31 -24.05 -10.94
N LYS A 42 -3.19 -24.63 -11.36
CA LYS A 42 -2.99 -26.09 -11.40
C LYS A 42 -3.21 -26.78 -10.04
N SER A 43 -3.07 -26.05 -8.95
CA SER A 43 -3.25 -26.53 -7.57
C SER A 43 -4.70 -26.51 -7.10
N LEU A 44 -5.64 -25.93 -7.86
CA LEU A 44 -7.05 -25.86 -7.47
C LEU A 44 -7.78 -27.12 -7.97
N ILE A 45 -8.26 -27.95 -7.04
CA ILE A 45 -9.06 -29.14 -7.36
C ILE A 45 -10.50 -28.69 -7.57
N VAL A 46 -10.98 -28.78 -8.82
CA VAL A 46 -12.37 -28.48 -9.16
C VAL A 46 -13.17 -29.79 -9.21
N PRO A 47 -14.34 -29.89 -8.56
CA PRO A 47 -15.19 -31.07 -8.64
C PRO A 47 -15.61 -31.35 -10.08
N SER A 48 -15.48 -32.61 -10.51
CA SER A 48 -15.74 -33.08 -11.88
C SER A 48 -17.16 -32.82 -12.38
N SER A 49 -18.13 -32.56 -11.49
CA SER A 49 -19.51 -32.17 -11.84
C SER A 49 -19.62 -30.78 -12.46
N THR A 50 -18.58 -29.96 -12.37
CA THR A 50 -18.54 -28.57 -12.90
C THR A 50 -17.75 -28.49 -14.21
N CYS A 51 -17.10 -29.57 -14.61
CA CYS A 51 -16.16 -29.64 -15.72
C CYS A 51 -16.87 -30.21 -16.96
N VAL A 52 -17.88 -29.50 -17.47
CA VAL A 52 -18.60 -29.96 -18.67
C VAL A 52 -17.79 -29.65 -19.94
N ASP A 53 -16.95 -28.61 -19.92
CA ASP A 53 -16.01 -28.27 -20.99
C ASP A 53 -14.72 -27.71 -20.39
N ASN A 54 -13.55 -28.20 -20.82
CA ASN A 54 -12.21 -27.94 -20.27
C ASN A 54 -11.70 -26.47 -20.32
N ASN A 55 -12.57 -25.48 -20.55
CA ASN A 55 -12.20 -24.07 -20.74
C ASN A 55 -12.72 -23.15 -19.62
N LEU A 56 -12.61 -23.59 -18.37
CA LEU A 56 -12.94 -22.72 -17.22
C LEU A 56 -11.91 -21.60 -17.07
N ILE A 57 -12.39 -20.36 -17.10
CA ILE A 57 -11.63 -19.14 -16.83
C ILE A 57 -12.22 -18.43 -15.61
N PHE A 58 -11.36 -17.85 -14.77
CA PHE A 58 -11.78 -17.07 -13.59
C PHE A 58 -11.70 -15.60 -13.90
N GLN A 59 -12.76 -14.86 -13.57
CA GLN A 59 -12.71 -13.40 -13.50
C GLN A 59 -12.24 -12.98 -12.11
N LEU A 60 -11.22 -12.13 -12.05
CA LEU A 60 -10.76 -11.55 -10.80
C LEU A 60 -11.63 -10.34 -10.45
N HIS A 61 -12.30 -10.41 -9.30
CA HIS A 61 -13.05 -9.27 -8.75
C HIS A 61 -12.18 -8.36 -7.87
N LYS A 62 -11.01 -8.84 -7.45
CA LYS A 62 -10.04 -8.09 -6.64
C LYS A 62 -8.65 -8.28 -7.19
N SER A 63 -7.85 -7.23 -7.04
CA SER A 63 -6.44 -7.23 -7.41
C SER A 63 -5.65 -8.18 -6.49
N ILE A 64 -4.91 -9.13 -7.07
CA ILE A 64 -4.11 -10.11 -6.34
C ILE A 64 -2.61 -9.83 -6.48
N TYR A 65 -1.79 -10.51 -5.66
CA TYR A 65 -0.34 -10.47 -5.82
C TYR A 65 0.09 -10.95 -7.21
N GLY A 66 1.13 -10.33 -7.77
CA GLY A 66 1.68 -10.72 -9.08
C GLY A 66 1.02 -10.08 -10.29
N LEU A 67 -0.15 -9.42 -10.14
CA LEU A 67 -0.65 -8.54 -11.19
C LEU A 67 0.21 -7.27 -11.25
N ARG A 68 0.63 -6.90 -12.45
CA ARG A 68 1.52 -5.75 -12.70
C ARG A 68 0.94 -4.43 -12.17
N GLN A 69 -0.38 -4.31 -12.16
CA GLN A 69 -1.11 -3.11 -11.77
C GLN A 69 -1.45 -3.04 -10.28
N SER A 70 -1.42 -4.16 -9.54
CA SER A 70 -1.90 -4.22 -8.15
C SER A 70 -1.19 -3.22 -7.23
N SER A 71 0.14 -3.15 -7.31
CA SER A 71 0.94 -2.24 -6.49
C SER A 71 0.63 -0.78 -6.76
N ARG A 72 0.47 -0.41 -8.03
CA ARG A 72 0.15 0.95 -8.45
C ARG A 72 -1.24 1.37 -8.00
N GLN A 73 -2.24 0.50 -8.14
CA GLN A 73 -3.62 0.82 -7.74
C GLN A 73 -3.75 0.94 -6.22
N TRP A 74 -3.09 0.05 -5.48
CA TRP A 74 -3.01 0.16 -4.04
C TRP A 74 -2.37 1.49 -3.61
N TYR A 75 -1.18 1.80 -4.15
CA TYR A 75 -0.49 3.03 -3.83
C TYR A 75 -1.32 4.27 -4.14
N LYS A 76 -1.99 4.31 -5.30
CA LYS A 76 -2.89 5.41 -5.67
C LYS A 76 -4.02 5.59 -4.66
N LYS A 77 -4.70 4.51 -4.28
CA LYS A 77 -5.80 4.57 -3.31
C LYS A 77 -5.32 5.07 -1.95
N LEU A 78 -4.16 4.59 -1.50
CA LEU A 78 -3.55 5.02 -0.24
C LEU A 78 -3.12 6.48 -0.30
N SER A 79 -2.47 6.92 -1.39
CA SER A 79 -2.06 8.33 -1.55
C SER A 79 -3.27 9.26 -1.58
N ASP A 80 -4.33 8.89 -2.29
CA ASP A 80 -5.56 9.67 -2.38
C ASP A 80 -6.25 9.77 -1.00
N ALA A 81 -6.20 8.70 -0.20
CA ALA A 81 -6.69 8.72 1.18
C ALA A 81 -5.85 9.63 2.07
N LEU A 82 -4.52 9.53 2.05
CA LEU A 82 -3.62 10.38 2.85
C LEU A 82 -3.79 11.86 2.50
N ILE A 83 -3.89 12.19 1.21
CA ILE A 83 -4.12 13.57 0.76
C ILE A 83 -5.47 14.09 1.26
N ARG A 84 -6.52 13.25 1.25
CA ARG A 84 -7.85 13.61 1.78
C ARG A 84 -7.83 13.89 3.28
N GLU A 85 -7.02 13.16 4.03
CA GLU A 85 -6.78 13.39 5.46
C GLU A 85 -5.86 14.61 5.73
N GLY A 86 -5.44 15.33 4.69
CA GLY A 86 -4.70 16.60 4.81
C GLY A 86 -3.17 16.46 4.76
N PHE A 87 -2.64 15.27 4.47
CA PHE A 87 -1.20 15.10 4.24
C PHE A 87 -0.78 15.71 2.91
N LYS A 88 0.40 16.34 2.90
CA LYS A 88 1.04 16.87 1.70
C LYS A 88 2.06 15.87 1.17
N GLN A 89 1.86 15.42 -0.06
CA GLN A 89 2.82 14.57 -0.77
C GLN A 89 4.02 15.39 -1.25
N SER A 90 5.23 14.84 -1.10
CA SER A 90 6.45 15.48 -1.60
C SER A 90 6.59 15.32 -3.12
N HIS A 91 7.04 16.39 -3.78
CA HIS A 91 7.38 16.38 -5.21
C HIS A 91 8.78 15.79 -5.49
N VAL A 92 9.63 15.65 -4.47
CA VAL A 92 10.99 15.10 -4.59
C VAL A 92 10.97 13.59 -4.43
N ASP A 93 10.13 13.09 -3.52
CA ASP A 93 9.92 11.67 -3.30
C ASP A 93 8.43 11.42 -3.08
N TYR A 94 7.76 10.83 -4.07
CA TYR A 94 6.33 10.57 -4.01
C TYR A 94 5.94 9.60 -2.89
N ALA A 95 6.88 8.79 -2.37
CA ALA A 95 6.63 7.93 -1.20
C ALA A 95 6.50 8.73 0.11
N LEU A 96 6.92 9.99 0.13
CA LEU A 96 6.97 10.84 1.33
C LEU A 96 5.73 11.72 1.44
N PHE A 97 5.09 11.67 2.62
CA PHE A 97 3.95 12.49 2.98
C PHE A 97 4.24 13.21 4.30
N THR A 98 3.82 14.46 4.40
CA THR A 98 4.05 15.31 5.59
C THR A 98 2.72 15.88 6.07
N GLY A 99 2.47 15.78 7.36
CA GLY A 99 1.31 16.34 8.04
C GLY A 99 1.42 17.86 8.17
N SER A 100 0.37 18.47 8.70
CA SER A 100 0.35 19.91 8.99
C SER A 100 1.38 20.29 10.05
N ASP A 101 1.75 21.58 10.04
CA ASP A 101 2.75 22.15 10.94
C ASP A 101 2.40 21.99 12.44
N ASP A 102 1.13 21.75 12.77
CA ASP A 102 0.71 21.49 14.16
C ASP A 102 1.05 20.07 14.64
N THR A 103 1.19 19.09 13.74
CA THR A 103 1.38 17.67 14.09
C THR A 103 2.79 17.15 13.81
N TYR A 104 3.50 17.72 12.83
CA TYR A 104 4.85 17.29 12.37
C TYR A 104 4.97 15.77 12.14
N ILE A 105 3.90 15.11 11.74
CA ILE A 105 3.93 13.68 11.37
C ILE A 105 4.46 13.56 9.94
N THR A 106 5.41 12.66 9.73
CA THR A 106 5.91 12.31 8.40
C THR A 106 5.70 10.83 8.15
N LEU A 107 5.11 10.48 7.02
CA LEU A 107 4.94 9.11 6.55
C LEU A 107 5.81 8.83 5.35
N LEU A 108 6.43 7.66 5.33
CA LEU A 108 7.12 7.12 4.18
C LEU A 108 6.45 5.81 3.78
N VAL A 109 5.82 5.79 2.61
CA VAL A 109 5.01 4.68 2.11
C VAL A 109 5.80 3.89 1.07
N TYR A 110 6.11 2.63 1.37
CA TYR A 110 6.75 1.71 0.45
C TYR A 110 5.94 0.42 0.30
N VAL A 111 5.09 0.38 -0.72
CA VAL A 111 4.21 -0.76 -1.04
C VAL A 111 3.33 -1.15 0.16
N ASN A 112 3.78 -2.05 1.02
CA ASN A 112 3.04 -2.53 2.22
C ASN A 112 3.57 -1.92 3.52
N ASP A 113 4.82 -1.48 3.53
CA ASP A 113 5.48 -0.89 4.68
C ASP A 113 5.20 0.60 4.72
N ILE A 114 4.76 1.10 5.87
CA ILE A 114 4.65 2.52 6.14
C ILE A 114 5.48 2.84 7.37
N ILE A 115 6.43 3.73 7.21
CA ILE A 115 7.21 4.26 8.34
C ILE A 115 6.63 5.61 8.71
N ILE A 116 6.35 5.78 10.00
CA ILE A 116 5.80 7.02 10.54
C ILE A 116 6.81 7.58 11.53
N ILE A 117 7.16 8.85 11.38
CA ILE A 117 7.98 9.57 12.35
C ILE A 117 7.29 10.85 12.81
N GLY A 118 7.49 11.22 14.06
CA GLY A 118 6.94 12.46 14.60
C GLY A 118 7.31 12.71 16.06
N PRO A 119 7.10 13.94 16.55
CA PRO A 119 7.50 14.34 17.91
C PRO A 119 6.62 13.75 19.02
N ASN A 120 5.38 13.34 18.72
CA ASN A 120 4.42 12.94 19.74
C ASN A 120 3.70 11.63 19.36
N LEU A 121 3.81 10.61 20.22
CA LEU A 121 3.14 9.31 20.07
C LEU A 121 1.61 9.39 20.18
N THR A 122 1.07 10.38 20.88
CA THR A 122 -0.39 10.47 21.08
C THR A 122 -1.15 10.83 19.81
N LEU A 123 -0.48 11.43 18.82
CA LEU A 123 -1.05 11.66 17.49
C LEU A 123 -0.86 10.46 16.55
N LEU A 124 -0.20 9.39 17.02
CA LEU A 124 0.14 8.20 16.24
C LEU A 124 -0.74 6.98 16.59
N HIS A 125 -1.73 7.14 17.47
CA HIS A 125 -2.69 6.11 17.91
C HIS A 125 -4.12 6.41 17.48
#